data_AF-A0A227J668-F1
#
_entry.id   AF-A0A227J668-F1
#
_cell.length_a   1.000
_cell.length_b   1.000
_cell.length_c   1.000
_cell.angle_alpha   90.00
_cell.angle_beta   90.00
_cell.angle_gamma   90.00
#
_symmetry.space_group_name_H-M   'P 1'
#
loop_
_entity.id
_entity.type
_entity.pdbx_description
1 polymer ?
#
loop_
_entity_poly.entity_id
_entity_poly.type
_entity_poly.pdbx_seq_one_letter_code
_entity_poly.pdbx_strand_id
1 'polypeptide(L)'
;DRFANLPIRVEVLSRFKSAKEQKVILQDVADGKVDIVVGTHKLLSSDIKFKDLGLLIVDEEHRFGVRQKEKVKAMRADVDILTLTATPIPRTLNMAMSGMRDLSIIATPPARRLAIKTFVR
;
A
#
# COMPACT_ATOMS: atom_id res chain seq x y z
N ASP A 1 -16.53 3.18 -3.34
CA ASP A 1 -17.33 4.26 -3.96
C ASP A 1 -16.56 5.38 -4.66
N ARG A 2 -15.29 5.67 -4.34
CA ARG A 2 -14.54 6.76 -5.01
C ARG A 2 -14.46 6.63 -6.55
N PHE A 3 -14.46 5.40 -7.07
CA PHE A 3 -14.32 5.10 -8.50
C PHE A 3 -15.61 4.60 -9.16
N ALA A 4 -16.77 4.67 -8.49
CA ALA A 4 -18.01 4.06 -8.99
C ALA A 4 -18.48 4.61 -10.35
N ASN A 5 -18.16 5.88 -10.64
CA ASN A 5 -18.55 6.56 -11.89
C ASN A 5 -17.40 6.64 -12.91
N LEU A 6 -16.32 5.90 -12.69
CA LEU A 6 -15.16 5.88 -13.57
C LEU A 6 -15.03 4.49 -14.20
N PRO A 7 -14.53 4.39 -15.45
CA PRO A 7 -14.27 3.11 -16.11
C PRO A 7 -12.99 2.46 -15.55
N ILE A 8 -12.92 2.32 -14.23
CA ILE A 8 -11.78 1.77 -13.49
C ILE A 8 -12.27 0.54 -12.77
N ARG A 9 -11.65 -0.61 -13.05
CA ARG A 9 -11.93 -1.85 -12.37
C ARG A 9 -11.06 -1.97 -11.12
N VAL A 10 -11.72 -1.98 -9.97
CA VAL A 10 -11.07 -2.16 -8.66
C VAL A 10 -11.42 -3.54 -8.11
N GLU A 11 -10.40 -4.34 -7.81
CA GLU A 11 -10.57 -5.65 -7.20
C GLU A 11 -9.88 -5.74 -5.84
N VAL A 12 -10.41 -6.60 -4.97
CA VAL A 12 -9.85 -6.81 -3.62
C VAL A 12 -9.43 -8.25 -3.44
N LEU A 13 -8.13 -8.48 -3.21
CA LEU A 13 -7.57 -9.76 -2.81
C LEU A 13 -7.54 -9.86 -1.28
N SER A 14 -8.55 -10.54 -0.74
CA SER A 14 -8.73 -10.73 0.69
C SER A 14 -9.09 -12.18 1.02
N ARG A 15 -8.90 -12.57 2.29
CA ARG A 15 -9.31 -13.87 2.84
C ARG A 15 -10.81 -14.15 2.73
N PHE A 16 -11.61 -13.10 2.52
CA PHE A 16 -13.06 -13.21 2.35
C PHE A 16 -13.48 -13.63 0.93
N LYS A 17 -12.55 -13.63 -0.03
CA LYS A 17 -12.79 -14.14 -1.39
C LYS A 17 -12.48 -15.63 -1.45
N SER A 18 -13.31 -16.39 -2.15
CA SER A 18 -13.08 -17.81 -2.41
C SER A 18 -11.82 -18.02 -3.25
N ALA A 19 -11.25 -19.24 -3.20
CA ALA A 19 -10.07 -19.57 -4.00
C ALA A 19 -10.31 -19.43 -5.51
N LYS A 20 -11.54 -19.69 -5.97
CA LYS A 20 -11.93 -19.51 -7.38
C LYS A 20 -11.90 -18.04 -7.78
N GLU A 21 -12.50 -17.16 -6.98
CA GLU A 21 -12.47 -15.71 -7.24
C GLU A 21 -11.06 -15.16 -7.19
N GLN A 22 -10.24 -15.57 -6.21
CA GLN A 22 -8.84 -15.13 -6.13
C GLN A 22 -8.06 -15.49 -7.40
N LYS A 23 -8.25 -16.71 -7.94
CA LYS A 23 -7.61 -17.12 -9.20
C LYS A 23 -8.05 -16.28 -10.40
N VAL A 24 -9.35 -15.97 -10.49
CA VAL A 24 -9.87 -15.11 -11.57
C VAL A 24 -9.28 -13.70 -11.48
N ILE A 25 -9.26 -13.11 -10.29
CA ILE A 25 -8.68 -11.78 -10.07
C ILE A 25 -7.20 -11.78 -10.44
N LEU A 26 -6.43 -12.79 -10.03
CA LEU A 26 -5.01 -12.89 -10.37
C LEU A 26 -4.76 -13.01 -11.87
N GLN A 27 -5.61 -13.76 -12.59
CA GLN A 27 -5.53 -13.83 -14.04
C GLN A 27 -5.87 -12.48 -14.70
N ASP A 28 -6.93 -11.83 -14.25
CA ASP A 28 -7.34 -10.54 -14.79
C ASP A 28 -6.31 -9.43 -14.50
N VAL A 29 -5.59 -9.50 -13.37
CA VAL A 29 -4.46 -8.62 -13.06
C VAL A 29 -3.28 -8.88 -14.02
N ALA A 30 -2.97 -10.15 -14.30
CA ALA A 30 -1.91 -10.51 -15.24
C ALA A 30 -2.26 -10.10 -16.69
N ASP A 31 -3.54 -10.16 -17.07
CA ASP A 31 -4.04 -9.71 -18.37
C ASP A 31 -4.15 -8.18 -18.48
N GLY A 32 -4.07 -7.47 -17.35
CA GLY A 32 -4.25 -6.02 -17.23
C GLY A 32 -5.69 -5.55 -17.44
N LYS A 33 -6.67 -6.37 -17.07
CA LYS A 33 -8.09 -6.02 -17.03
C LYS A 33 -8.50 -5.34 -15.72
N VAL A 34 -7.65 -5.44 -14.70
CA VAL A 34 -7.83 -4.80 -13.38
C VAL A 34 -6.85 -3.64 -13.28
N ASP A 35 -7.38 -2.44 -13.09
CA ASP A 35 -6.59 -1.21 -12.98
C ASP A 35 -6.03 -1.01 -11.57
N ILE A 36 -6.84 -1.36 -10.56
CA ILE A 36 -6.45 -1.21 -9.15
C ILE A 36 -6.73 -2.52 -8.42
N VAL A 37 -5.69 -3.10 -7.83
CA VAL A 37 -5.84 -4.25 -6.92
C VAL A 37 -5.44 -3.85 -5.50
N VAL A 38 -6.36 -4.07 -4.57
CA VAL A 38 -6.13 -3.82 -3.14
C VAL A 38 -6.03 -5.16 -2.42
N GLY A 39 -5.02 -5.32 -1.58
CA GLY A 39 -4.82 -6.56 -0.88
C GLY A 39 -3.83 -6.40 0.25
N THR A 40 -3.58 -7.51 0.93
CA THR A 40 -2.56 -7.55 1.98
C THR A 40 -1.17 -7.74 1.37
N HIS A 41 -0.17 -7.92 2.23
CA HIS A 41 1.18 -8.32 1.85
C HIS A 41 1.26 -9.56 0.93
N LYS A 42 0.17 -10.34 0.78
CA LYS A 42 0.08 -11.42 -0.21
C LYS A 42 0.28 -10.92 -1.64
N LEU A 43 -0.01 -9.64 -1.92
CA LEU A 43 0.28 -8.97 -3.19
C LEU A 43 1.79 -8.92 -3.53
N LEU A 44 2.65 -8.99 -2.51
CA LEU A 44 4.09 -9.01 -2.67
C LEU A 44 4.64 -10.44 -2.85
N SER A 45 3.80 -11.48 -2.93
CA SER A 45 4.26 -12.84 -3.22
C SER A 45 4.88 -12.95 -4.63
N SER A 46 5.76 -13.92 -4.86
CA SER A 46 6.38 -14.18 -6.18
C SER A 46 5.38 -14.58 -7.25
N ASP A 47 4.23 -15.07 -6.82
CA ASP A 47 3.28 -15.77 -7.68
C ASP A 47 2.33 -14.82 -8.40
N ILE A 48 2.44 -13.52 -8.11
CA ILE A 48 1.59 -12.47 -8.66
C ILE A 48 2.36 -11.75 -9.75
N LYS A 49 1.79 -11.76 -10.95
CA LYS A 49 2.32 -11.08 -12.12
C LYS A 49 1.41 -9.92 -12.45
N PHE A 50 1.98 -8.73 -12.49
CA PHE A 50 1.32 -7.53 -12.98
C PHE A 50 1.68 -7.35 -14.45
N LYS A 51 0.73 -6.90 -15.27
CA LYS A 51 1.00 -6.58 -16.68
C LYS A 51 1.95 -5.39 -16.82
N ASP A 52 1.61 -4.30 -16.14
CA ASP A 52 2.34 -3.04 -16.15
C ASP A 52 2.08 -2.30 -14.83
N LEU A 53 2.98 -2.47 -13.86
CA LEU A 53 2.82 -1.89 -12.52
C LEU A 53 3.52 -0.54 -12.48
N GLY A 54 2.76 0.56 -12.57
CA GLY A 54 3.31 1.92 -12.49
C GLY A 54 3.44 2.46 -11.07
N LEU A 55 2.53 2.09 -10.16
CA LEU A 55 2.45 2.65 -8.81
C LEU A 55 2.17 1.59 -7.75
N LEU A 56 2.98 1.58 -6.69
CA LEU A 56 2.78 0.78 -5.49
C LEU A 56 2.49 1.68 -4.29
N ILE A 57 1.30 1.52 -3.71
CA ILE A 57 0.91 2.19 -2.47
C ILE A 57 1.04 1.20 -1.30
N VAL A 58 1.85 1.54 -0.32
CA VAL A 58 2.03 0.76 0.91
C VAL A 58 1.49 1.55 2.09
N ASP A 59 0.50 1.00 2.77
CA ASP A 59 -0.04 1.57 4.00
C ASP A 59 0.53 0.83 5.23
N GLU A 60 0.82 1.59 6.28
CA GLU A 60 1.42 1.12 7.53
C GLU A 60 2.62 0.17 7.34
N GLU A 61 3.65 0.66 6.62
CA GLU A 61 4.88 -0.09 6.28
C GLU A 61 5.54 -0.78 7.49
N HIS A 62 5.33 -0.26 8.70
CA HIS A 62 5.85 -0.83 9.93
C HIS A 62 5.30 -2.23 10.24
N ARG A 63 4.15 -2.60 9.67
CA ARG A 63 3.54 -3.94 9.80
C ARG A 63 4.19 -4.98 8.88
N PHE A 64 5.02 -4.56 7.93
CA PHE A 64 5.66 -5.45 6.96
C PHE A 64 6.98 -6.01 7.50
N GLY A 65 7.20 -7.31 7.29
CA GLY A 65 8.43 -8.00 7.64
C GLY A 65 9.60 -7.62 6.74
N VAL A 66 10.83 -7.92 7.17
CA VAL A 66 12.07 -7.57 6.45
C VAL A 66 12.05 -8.09 5.00
N ARG A 67 11.67 -9.36 4.78
CA ARG A 67 11.61 -9.96 3.44
C ARG A 67 10.66 -9.22 2.48
N GLN A 68 9.54 -8.74 3.00
CA GLN A 68 8.57 -7.99 2.20
C GLN A 68 9.13 -6.61 1.85
N LYS A 69 9.82 -5.95 2.79
CA LYS A 69 10.48 -4.66 2.56
C LYS A 69 11.59 -4.77 1.53
N GLU A 70 12.40 -5.82 1.56
CA GLU A 70 13.43 -6.06 0.54
C GLU A 70 12.80 -6.25 -0.85
N LYS A 71 11.65 -6.92 -0.93
CA LYS A 71 10.94 -7.08 -2.20
C LYS A 71 10.36 -5.76 -2.73
N VAL A 72 9.80 -4.93 -1.85
CA VAL A 72 9.35 -3.57 -2.20
C VAL A 72 10.54 -2.72 -2.69
N LYS A 73 11.71 -2.83 -2.03
CA LYS A 73 12.93 -2.13 -2.49
C LYS A 73 13.39 -2.61 -3.87
N ALA A 74 13.32 -3.92 -4.14
CA ALA A 74 13.69 -4.47 -5.44
C ALA A 74 12.78 -3.94 -6.57
N MET A 75 11.50 -3.68 -6.29
CA MET A 75 10.55 -3.10 -7.25
C MET A 75 10.76 -1.58 -7.47
N ARG A 76 11.49 -0.90 -6.59
CA ARG A 76 11.65 0.57 -6.62
C ARG A 76 12.44 1.07 -7.84
N ALA A 77 13.17 0.21 -8.53
CA ALA A 77 13.91 0.58 -9.74
C ALA A 77 12.99 0.97 -10.90
N ASP A 78 11.83 0.31 -10.99
CA ASP A 78 10.93 0.41 -12.15
C ASP A 78 9.54 0.95 -11.79
N VAL A 79 9.21 1.06 -10.49
CA VAL A 79 7.86 1.37 -9.99
C VAL A 79 7.90 2.53 -9.01
N ASP A 80 6.96 3.48 -9.15
CA ASP A 80 6.77 4.55 -8.18
C ASP A 80 6.21 4.00 -6.87
N ILE A 81 6.79 4.39 -5.73
CA ILE A 81 6.38 3.88 -4.42
C ILE A 81 5.89 5.03 -3.53
N LEU A 82 4.62 4.97 -3.16
CA LEU A 82 4.01 5.84 -2.16
C LEU A 82 3.83 5.06 -0.85
N THR A 83 4.48 5.51 0.22
CA THR A 83 4.31 4.91 1.55
C THR A 83 3.53 5.85 2.46
N LEU A 84 2.45 5.34 3.04
CA LEU A 84 1.61 6.01 4.02
C LEU A 84 1.82 5.35 5.38
N THR A 85 1.92 6.15 6.44
CA THR A 85 2.03 5.65 7.82
C THR A 85 1.52 6.68 8.79
N ALA A 86 0.76 6.25 9.80
CA ALA A 86 0.42 7.12 10.92
C ALA A 86 1.63 7.32 11.87
N THR A 87 2.59 6.39 11.87
CA THR A 87 3.79 6.42 12.72
C THR A 87 5.05 6.13 11.91
N PRO A 88 5.89 7.13 11.60
CA PRO A 88 7.11 6.88 10.86
C PRO A 88 8.11 6.11 11.73
N ILE A 89 8.74 5.07 11.18
CA ILE A 89 9.83 4.35 11.84
C ILE A 89 11.02 5.32 12.03
N PRO A 90 11.66 5.38 13.22
CA PRO A 90 12.72 6.36 13.50
C PRO A 90 13.84 6.40 12.46
N ARG A 91 14.27 5.24 11.95
CA ARG A 91 15.27 5.15 10.87
C ARG A 91 14.78 5.76 9.56
N THR A 92 13.54 5.48 9.18
CA THR A 92 12.93 6.01 7.95
C THR A 92 12.74 7.51 8.04
N LEU A 93 12.35 8.02 9.21
CA LEU A 93 12.28 9.46 9.49
C LEU A 93 13.66 10.12 9.36
N ASN A 94 14.70 9.50 9.91
CA ASN A 94 16.07 10.04 9.82
C ASN A 94 16.59 10.07 8.36
N MET A 95 16.24 9.06 7.55
CA MET A 95 16.56 9.05 6.12
C MET A 95 15.83 10.15 5.35
N ALA A 96 14.60 10.47 5.73
CA ALA A 96 13.86 11.58 5.14
C ALA A 96 14.48 12.94 5.52
N MET A 97 14.83 13.12 6.79
CA MET A 97 15.47 14.35 7.28
C MET A 97 16.85 14.61 6.67
N SER A 98 17.55 13.56 6.23
CA SER A 98 18.84 13.66 5.53
C SER A 98 18.70 13.84 4.01
N GLY A 99 17.47 13.98 3.48
CA GLY A 99 17.22 14.22 2.06
C GLY A 99 17.34 12.98 1.17
N MET A 100 17.56 11.79 1.73
CA MET A 100 17.60 10.53 0.96
C MET A 100 16.20 10.02 0.58
N ARG A 101 15.13 10.59 1.16
CA ARG A 101 13.74 10.21 0.89
C ARG A 101 12.82 11.41 1.06
N ASP A 102 11.99 11.68 0.07
CA ASP A 102 10.97 12.73 0.18
C ASP A 102 9.93 12.35 1.24
N LEU A 103 9.55 13.33 2.05
CA LEU A 103 8.58 13.17 3.14
C LEU A 103 7.59 14.32 3.11
N SER A 104 6.31 13.97 3.06
CA SER A 104 5.21 14.92 3.23
C SER A 104 4.49 14.62 4.53
N ILE A 105 4.31 15.64 5.38
CA ILE A 105 3.66 15.52 6.69
C ILE A 105 2.30 16.20 6.63
N ILE A 106 1.25 15.45 6.93
CA ILE A 106 -0.12 15.98 7.06
C ILE A 106 -0.44 16.11 8.55
N ALA A 107 -0.20 17.30 9.11
CA ALA A 107 -0.39 17.56 10.54
C ALA A 107 -1.82 18.02 10.90
N THR A 108 -2.55 18.62 9.96
CA THR A 108 -3.86 19.20 10.23
C THR A 108 -4.92 18.10 10.39
N PRO A 109 -5.56 17.98 11.57
CA PRO A 109 -6.61 16.99 11.77
C PRO A 109 -7.90 17.36 11.04
N PRO A 110 -8.76 16.37 10.73
CA PRO A 110 -10.10 16.64 10.21
C PRO A 110 -10.93 17.51 11.16
N ALA A 111 -11.89 18.25 10.59
CA ALA A 111 -12.82 19.05 11.37
C ALA A 111 -13.53 18.19 12.44
N ARG A 112 -13.67 18.74 13.64
CA ARG A 112 -14.30 18.10 14.82
C ARG A 112 -13.50 16.94 15.45
N ARG A 113 -12.19 16.78 15.16
CA ARG A 113 -11.35 15.85 15.92
C ARG A 113 -11.09 16.38 17.33
N LEU A 114 -11.62 15.72 18.35
CA LEU A 114 -11.33 16.00 19.76
C LEU A 114 -10.11 15.22 20.22
N ALA A 115 -9.23 15.87 20.99
CA ALA A 115 -8.06 15.21 21.57
C ALA A 115 -8.47 14.24 22.67
N ILE A 116 -7.87 13.04 22.68
CA ILE A 116 -8.05 12.07 23.76
C ILE A 116 -7.26 12.56 24.97
N LYS A 117 -7.93 12.76 26.12
CA LYS A 117 -7.28 13.09 27.39
C LYS A 117 -6.78 11.80 28.03
N THR A 118 -5.46 11.61 28.03
CA THR A 118 -4.82 10.45 28.65
C THR A 118 -4.29 10.84 30.02
N PHE A 119 -4.61 10.05 31.05
CA PHE A 119 -4.05 10.19 32.39
C PHE A 119 -3.06 9.06 32.63
N VAL A 120 -1.86 9.39 33.12
CA VAL A 120 -0.86 8.42 33.55
C VAL A 120 -0.99 8.27 35.07
N ARG A 121 -1.22 7.05 35.55
CA ARG A 121 -1.15 6.72 36.98
C ARG A 121 0.21 6.11 37.30
#